data_AF-A0A848KLJ5-F1
#
_entry.id   AF-A0A848KLJ5-F1
#
_cell.length_a   1.000
_cell.length_b   1.000
_cell.length_c   1.000
_cell.angle_alpha   90.00
_cell.angle_beta   90.00
_cell.angle_gamma   90.00
#
_symmetry.space_group_name_H-M   'P 1'
#
loop_
_entity.id
_entity.type
_entity.pdbx_description
1 polymer ?
#
loop_
_entity_poly.entity_id
_entity_poly.type
_entity_poly.pdbx_seq_one_letter_code
_entity_poly.pdbx_strand_id
1 'polypeptide(L)'
;MHDIRGAELKRGDRGGGLLPMIGRFVTGTSTAQEFELEYLIAFKNDVDRWPESQFALLDSLFADVDDYVADPALRAEVGGLDDDQLRDRARAVYESVGHNI
;
A
#
# COMPACT_ATOMS: atom_id res chain seq x y z
N MET A 1 -21.08 37.67 -18.71
CA MET A 1 -21.65 37.25 -17.41
C MET A 1 -21.94 35.76 -17.55
N HIS A 2 -21.29 34.80 -16.90
CA HIS A 2 -20.59 34.81 -15.62
C HIS A 2 -19.41 33.83 -15.74
N ASP A 3 -18.20 34.36 -15.67
CA ASP A 3 -17.00 33.65 -15.24
C ASP A 3 -17.14 33.40 -13.74
N ILE A 4 -17.24 32.15 -13.28
CA ILE A 4 -16.75 31.80 -11.94
C ILE A 4 -16.47 30.30 -11.82
N ARG A 5 -15.24 30.02 -11.35
CA ARG A 5 -14.77 28.82 -10.64
C ARG A 5 -14.18 27.71 -11.51
N GLY A 6 -13.12 28.07 -12.23
CA GLY A 6 -11.88 27.29 -12.15
C GLY A 6 -11.41 27.26 -10.69
N ALA A 7 -11.94 26.32 -9.91
CA ALA A 7 -11.38 25.97 -8.62
C ALA A 7 -10.20 25.04 -8.89
N GLU A 8 -9.07 25.67 -9.17
CA GLU A 8 -7.75 25.10 -9.08
C GLU A 8 -7.55 24.48 -7.70
N LEU A 9 -7.89 23.20 -7.59
CA LEU A 9 -7.46 22.32 -6.52
C LEU A 9 -6.36 21.41 -7.05
N LYS A 10 -5.31 22.01 -7.62
CA LYS A 10 -3.97 21.40 -7.58
C LYS A 10 -3.43 21.55 -6.15
N ARG A 11 -4.15 20.97 -5.17
CA ARG A 11 -3.59 20.74 -3.84
C ARG A 11 -2.61 19.60 -4.01
N GLY A 12 -1.35 19.88 -3.69
CA GLY A 12 -0.19 19.07 -4.05
C GLY A 12 -0.39 17.58 -3.88
N ASP A 13 -0.01 16.89 -4.96
CA ASP A 13 0.61 15.56 -5.04
C ASP A 13 1.50 15.24 -3.82
N ARG A 14 0.88 14.97 -2.68
CA ARG A 14 1.50 14.36 -1.50
C ARG A 14 0.77 13.07 -1.09
N GLY A 15 -0.07 12.54 -1.99
CA GLY A 15 -0.54 11.17 -1.95
C GLY A 15 0.33 10.37 -2.89
N GLY A 16 1.57 10.07 -2.47
CA GLY A 16 2.41 9.16 -3.24
C GLY A 16 1.63 7.86 -3.41
N GLY A 17 1.39 7.45 -4.66
CA GLY A 17 0.60 6.26 -4.98
C GLY A 17 1.09 5.01 -4.24
N LEU A 18 0.35 3.90 -4.39
CA LEU A 18 0.65 2.66 -3.68
C LEU A 18 2.14 2.25 -3.79
N LEU A 19 2.75 2.39 -4.97
CA LEU A 19 4.16 2.03 -5.20
C LEU A 19 5.18 2.82 -4.37
N PRO A 20 5.19 4.17 -4.36
CA PRO A 20 6.04 4.93 -3.43
C PRO A 20 5.91 4.52 -1.96
N MET A 21 4.70 4.17 -1.52
CA MET A 21 4.47 3.71 -0.15
C MET A 21 5.06 2.33 0.12
N ILE A 22 4.77 1.36 -0.76
CA ILE A 22 5.37 0.02 -0.69
C ILE A 22 6.89 0.12 -0.71
N GLY A 23 7.46 0.99 -1.57
CA GLY A 23 8.89 1.22 -1.66
C GLY A 23 9.51 1.68 -0.33
N ARG A 24 8.89 2.62 0.39
CA ARG A 24 9.38 3.07 1.72
C ARG A 24 9.41 1.93 2.73
N PHE A 25 8.39 1.08 2.73
CA PHE A 25 8.33 -0.06 3.63
C PHE A 25 9.41 -1.11 3.29
N VAL A 26 9.58 -1.43 2.01
CA VAL A 26 10.60 -2.38 1.52
C VAL A 26 12.03 -1.90 1.83
N THR A 27 12.28 -0.59 1.79
CA THR A 27 13.59 -0.01 2.14
C THR A 27 13.79 0.20 3.64
N GLY A 28 12.81 -0.13 4.48
CA GLY A 28 12.88 0.04 5.94
C GLY A 28 12.71 1.48 6.42
N THR A 29 12.21 2.37 5.58
CA THR A 29 11.92 3.78 5.92
C THR A 29 10.59 3.92 6.68
N SER A 30 9.77 2.86 6.69
CA SER A 30 8.51 2.76 7.44
C SER A 30 8.44 1.42 8.18
N THR A 31 7.78 1.42 9.33
CA THR A 31 7.47 0.20 10.12
C THR A 31 6.32 -0.60 9.49
N ALA A 32 6.13 -1.85 9.91
CA ALA A 32 5.04 -2.69 9.43
C ALA A 32 3.66 -2.14 9.83
N GLN A 33 3.53 -1.61 11.05
CA GLN A 33 2.30 -0.99 11.56
C GLN A 33 1.95 0.30 10.80
N GLU A 34 2.94 1.16 10.53
CA GLU A 34 2.72 2.36 9.71
C GLU A 34 2.31 1.99 8.29
N PHE A 35 2.99 1.00 7.69
CA PHE A 35 2.69 0.53 6.36
C PHE A 35 1.28 -0.07 6.27
N GLU A 36 0.87 -0.91 7.21
CA GLU A 36 -0.48 -1.50 7.27
C GLU A 36 -1.55 -0.41 7.22
N LEU A 37 -1.46 0.54 8.16
CA LEU A 37 -2.44 1.62 8.27
C LEU A 37 -2.50 2.47 6.99
N GLU A 38 -1.33 2.88 6.48
CA GLU A 38 -1.25 3.71 5.28
C GLU A 38 -1.76 2.96 4.03
N TYR A 39 -1.40 1.69 3.88
CA TYR A 39 -1.72 0.88 2.71
C TYR A 39 -3.22 0.57 2.63
N LEU A 40 -3.84 0.13 3.72
CA LEU A 40 -5.28 -0.17 3.75
C LEU A 40 -6.13 1.06 3.43
N ILE A 41 -5.69 2.25 3.89
CA ILE A 41 -6.36 3.52 3.57
C ILE A 41 -6.15 3.88 2.10
N ALA A 42 -4.91 3.82 1.61
CA ALA A 42 -4.59 4.20 0.24
C ALA A 42 -5.27 3.28 -0.77
N PHE A 43 -5.23 1.96 -0.56
CA PHE A 43 -5.81 0.97 -1.47
C PHE A 43 -7.33 1.13 -1.62
N LYS A 44 -8.05 1.37 -0.50
CA LYS A 44 -9.52 1.60 -0.52
C LYS A 44 -9.92 2.90 -1.22
N ASN A 45 -9.03 3.88 -1.25
CA ASN A 45 -9.26 5.18 -1.89
C ASN A 45 -8.53 5.31 -3.22
N ASP A 46 -7.95 4.21 -3.72
CA ASP A 46 -7.17 4.25 -4.95
C ASP A 46 -8.09 4.50 -6.14
N VAL A 47 -7.80 5.57 -6.86
CA VAL A 47 -8.51 5.98 -8.08
C VAL A 47 -7.71 5.63 -9.33
N ASP A 48 -6.50 5.09 -9.17
CA ASP A 48 -5.64 4.70 -10.27
C ASP A 48 -6.20 3.46 -10.98
N ARG A 49 -6.17 3.50 -12.30
CA ARG A 49 -6.67 2.41 -13.14
C ARG A 49 -5.52 1.48 -13.50
N TRP A 50 -5.15 0.61 -12.57
CA TRP A 50 -4.12 -0.39 -12.76
C TRP A 50 -4.50 -1.41 -13.85
N PRO A 51 -3.53 -1.89 -14.66
CA PRO A 51 -3.70 -3.09 -15.44
C PRO A 51 -4.12 -4.26 -14.55
N GLU A 52 -5.00 -5.14 -15.01
CA GLU A 52 -5.56 -6.26 -14.22
C GLU A 52 -4.49 -7.11 -13.55
N SER A 53 -3.38 -7.39 -14.26
CA SER A 53 -2.25 -8.16 -13.72
C SER A 53 -1.52 -7.45 -12.57
N GLN A 54 -1.45 -6.11 -12.60
CA GLN A 54 -0.84 -5.32 -11.52
C GLN A 54 -1.83 -5.16 -10.36
N PHE A 55 -3.11 -4.95 -10.64
CA PHE A 55 -4.14 -4.91 -9.62
C PHE A 55 -4.20 -6.22 -8.83
N ALA A 56 -4.14 -7.37 -9.49
CA ALA A 56 -4.13 -8.68 -8.81
C ALA A 56 -2.96 -8.83 -7.82
N LEU A 57 -1.78 -8.25 -8.13
CA LEU A 57 -0.64 -8.25 -7.21
C LEU A 57 -0.87 -7.33 -6.00
N LEU A 58 -1.45 -6.15 -6.24
CA LEU A 58 -1.78 -5.19 -5.18
C LEU A 58 -2.92 -5.68 -4.28
N ASP A 59 -3.91 -6.38 -4.85
CA ASP A 59 -5.00 -7.03 -4.13
C ASP A 59 -4.51 -8.21 -3.29
N SER A 60 -3.57 -9.01 -3.82
CA SER A 60 -2.88 -10.03 -3.01
C SER A 60 -2.12 -9.40 -1.84
N LEU A 61 -1.44 -8.28 -2.05
CA LEU A 61 -0.76 -7.56 -0.97
C LEU A 61 -1.74 -6.99 0.05
N PHE A 62 -2.94 -6.57 -0.38
CA PHE A 62 -3.99 -6.14 0.53
C PHE A 62 -4.39 -7.27 1.49
N ALA A 63 -4.57 -8.49 0.98
CA ALA A 63 -4.85 -9.65 1.83
C ALA A 63 -3.70 -9.95 2.81
N ASP A 64 -2.44 -9.87 2.37
CA ASP A 64 -1.28 -10.05 3.25
C ASP A 64 -1.22 -8.96 4.33
N VAL A 65 -1.55 -7.71 3.98
CA VAL A 65 -1.60 -6.59 4.94
C VAL A 65 -2.75 -6.75 5.94
N ASP A 66 -3.92 -7.24 5.51
CA ASP A 66 -5.07 -7.52 6.39
C ASP A 66 -4.79 -8.71 7.35
N ASP A 67 -3.91 -9.64 6.95
CA ASP A 67 -3.46 -10.79 7.77
C ASP A 67 -2.29 -10.45 8.72
N TYR A 68 -1.75 -9.24 8.68
CA TYR A 68 -0.66 -8.82 9.56
C TYR A 68 -1.12 -8.65 11.01
N VAL A 69 -0.32 -9.14 11.96
CA VAL A 69 -0.58 -9.02 13.39
C VAL A 69 0.68 -8.58 14.11
N ALA A 70 0.72 -7.31 14.55
CA ALA A 70 1.89 -6.72 15.21
C ALA A 70 2.27 -7.40 16.55
N ASP A 71 1.27 -7.72 17.38
CA ASP A 71 1.48 -8.28 18.70
C ASP A 71 1.85 -9.78 18.61
N PRO A 72 3.05 -10.20 19.05
CA PRO A 72 3.48 -11.60 18.95
C PRO A 72 2.64 -12.58 19.77
N ALA A 73 2.09 -12.14 20.90
CA ALA A 73 1.24 -13.00 21.73
C ALA A 73 -0.12 -13.21 21.05
N LEU A 74 -0.72 -12.14 20.52
CA LEU A 74 -1.95 -12.24 19.75
C LEU A 74 -1.75 -13.08 18.48
N ARG A 75 -0.65 -12.85 17.74
CA ARG A 75 -0.29 -13.61 16.54
C ARG A 75 -0.11 -15.10 16.82
N ALA A 76 0.42 -15.46 17.99
CA ALA A 76 0.54 -16.87 18.40
C ALA A 76 -0.82 -17.54 18.63
N GLU A 77 -1.86 -16.76 18.96
CA GLU A 77 -3.22 -17.25 19.17
C GLU A 77 -4.05 -17.30 17.87
N VAL A 78 -3.97 -16.25 17.06
CA VAL A 78 -4.84 -16.08 15.88
C VAL A 78 -4.16 -16.42 14.56
N GLY A 79 -2.83 -16.58 14.55
CA GLY A 79 -2.03 -16.65 13.32
C GLY A 79 -1.75 -15.25 12.75
N GLY A 80 -1.40 -15.20 11.47
CA GLY A 80 -1.09 -13.98 10.75
C GLY A 80 0.40 -13.73 10.53
N LEU A 81 0.70 -12.68 9.78
CA LEU A 81 2.06 -12.29 9.43
C LEU A 81 2.73 -11.45 10.52
N ASP A 82 4.04 -11.66 10.70
CA ASP A 82 4.90 -10.72 11.41
C ASP A 82 5.48 -9.64 10.47
N ASP A 83 6.23 -8.70 11.05
CA ASP A 83 6.84 -7.57 10.36
C ASP A 83 7.76 -8.00 9.20
N ASP A 84 8.57 -9.04 9.40
CA ASP A 84 9.56 -9.50 8.42
C ASP A 84 8.86 -10.24 7.27
N GLN A 85 7.89 -11.11 7.61
CA GLN A 85 7.07 -11.80 6.63
C GLN A 85 6.29 -10.82 5.77
N LEU A 86 5.64 -9.81 6.37
CA LEU A 86 4.92 -8.78 5.63
C LEU A 86 5.87 -8.00 4.70
N ARG A 87 7.09 -7.70 5.16
CA ARG A 87 8.10 -7.01 4.35
C ARG A 87 8.55 -7.83 3.15
N ASP A 88 8.75 -9.13 3.32
CA ASP A 88 9.12 -10.02 2.22
C ASP A 88 8.00 -10.13 1.17
N ARG A 89 6.73 -10.19 1.60
CA ARG A 89 5.56 -10.15 0.70
C ARG A 89 5.49 -8.84 -0.07
N ALA A 90 5.61 -7.71 0.63
CA ALA A 90 5.61 -6.38 0.02
C ALA A 90 6.76 -6.22 -0.99
N ARG A 91 7.95 -6.75 -0.70
CA ARG A 91 9.10 -6.72 -1.63
C ARG A 91 8.80 -7.50 -2.90
N ALA A 92 8.28 -8.72 -2.79
CA ALA A 92 7.97 -9.54 -3.95
C ALA A 92 6.95 -8.86 -4.89
N VAL A 93 5.93 -8.20 -4.33
CA VAL A 93 4.95 -7.43 -5.09
C VAL A 93 5.58 -6.19 -5.72
N TYR A 94 6.36 -5.43 -4.96
CA TYR A 94 7.04 -4.23 -5.45
C TYR A 94 7.95 -4.51 -6.66
N GLU A 95 8.74 -5.59 -6.57
CA GLU A 95 9.63 -6.02 -7.66
C GLU A 95 8.84 -6.50 -8.89
N SER A 96 7.74 -7.23 -8.67
CA SER A 96 6.90 -7.76 -9.76
C SER A 96 6.17 -6.65 -10.52
N VAL A 97 5.62 -5.66 -9.81
CA VAL A 97 4.97 -4.51 -10.45
C VAL A 97 6.02 -3.62 -11.13
N GLY A 98 7.17 -3.40 -10.50
CA GLY A 98 8.26 -2.59 -11.03
C GLY A 98 8.93 -3.16 -12.30
N HIS A 99 8.87 -4.47 -12.52
CA HIS A 99 9.37 -5.10 -13.74
C HIS A 99 8.41 -4.99 -14.93
N ASN A 100 7.15 -4.58 -14.70
CA ASN A 100 6.07 -4.63 -15.67
C ASN A 100 5.58 -3.22 -16.11
N ILE A 101 6.39 -2.18 -15.86
CA ILE A 101 6.19 -0.78 -16.25
C ILE A 101 7.24 -0.31 -17.25
#